data_AF-A0A8J4WY25-F1
#
_entry.id   AF-A0A8J4WY25-F1
#
_cell.length_a   1.000
_cell.length_b   1.000
_cell.length_c   1.000
_cell.angle_alpha   90.00
_cell.angle_beta   90.00
_cell.angle_gamma   90.00
#
_symmetry.space_group_name_H-M   'P 1'
#
loop_
_entity.id
_entity.type
_entity.pdbx_description
1 polymer ?
#
loop_
_entity_poly.entity_id
_entity_poly.type
_entity_poly.pdbx_seq_one_letter_code
_entity_poly.pdbx_strand_id
1 'polypeptide(L)'
;LSSIMSDTEEVQYEESEGVALEQGEEEEAKPKPKAFLPPMVPPKIPDGEKVDFDDIHRKRMEKDLTELQSLIEAHFESRKKEEEELIALSNRMEKRRTERAAEQRVRAEKERERQAKLAEEKARKEEEEAKKKADDDAKKKKVLGSLQFTGFFQRNDKKGGPRKQTEREKKKKILSERRKELNVGDLNAEKLREKANELWKWMYQLEAEKFELQYKYVRQKYEVTVLRNRVSDHQK
;
A
#
# COMPACT_ATOMS: atom_id res chain seq x y z
N LEU A 1 0.18 -2.71 -42.59
CA LEU A 1 0.13 -3.95 -41.79
C LEU A 1 -0.72 -3.60 -40.57
N SER A 2 -2.05 -3.56 -40.70
CA SER A 2 -2.99 -4.70 -40.70
C SER A 2 -3.00 -5.46 -39.37
N SER A 3 -4.22 -5.74 -38.88
CA SER A 3 -4.64 -6.58 -37.75
C SER A 3 -4.67 -5.85 -36.38
N ILE A 4 -5.82 -5.43 -35.83
CA ILE A 4 -7.06 -6.14 -35.38
C ILE A 4 -6.83 -6.99 -34.12
N MET A 5 -7.85 -6.98 -33.24
CA MET A 5 -8.10 -7.72 -31.99
C MET A 5 -7.85 -6.85 -30.74
N SER A 6 -8.79 -6.16 -30.09
CA SER A 6 -10.20 -6.44 -29.72
C SER A 6 -10.40 -7.81 -29.08
N ASP A 7 -10.42 -7.86 -27.74
CA ASP A 7 -11.44 -8.64 -27.04
C ASP A 7 -11.65 -8.16 -25.59
N THR A 8 -12.92 -7.98 -25.28
CA THR A 8 -13.51 -7.62 -24.00
C THR A 8 -14.29 -8.86 -23.57
N GLU A 9 -13.95 -9.49 -22.45
CA GLU A 9 -14.78 -10.56 -21.88
C GLU A 9 -15.28 -10.14 -20.49
N GLU A 10 -16.56 -9.76 -20.46
CA GLU A 10 -17.44 -9.87 -19.30
C GLU A 10 -17.76 -11.35 -19.07
N VAL A 11 -17.68 -11.82 -17.82
CA VAL A 11 -18.15 -13.16 -17.44
C VAL A 11 -19.31 -12.98 -16.46
N GLN A 12 -20.51 -13.21 -16.98
CA GLN A 12 -21.78 -13.26 -16.26
C GLN A 12 -22.03 -14.73 -15.87
N TYR A 13 -22.18 -15.00 -14.58
CA TYR A 13 -22.57 -16.33 -14.07
C TYR A 13 -24.09 -16.39 -14.00
N GLU A 14 -24.72 -17.20 -14.86
CA GLU A 14 -26.12 -17.61 -14.71
C GLU A 14 -26.20 -19.04 -14.16
N GLU A 15 -27.09 -19.17 -13.18
CA GLU A 15 -27.51 -20.35 -12.46
C GLU A 15 -28.64 -21.05 -13.25
N SER A 16 -28.56 -22.37 -13.47
CA SER A 16 -29.66 -23.12 -14.09
C SER A 16 -29.89 -24.44 -13.37
N GLU A 17 -30.92 -24.46 -12.52
CA GLU A 17 -31.58 -25.66 -12.01
C GLU A 17 -32.39 -26.33 -13.15
N GLY A 18 -32.17 -27.64 -13.35
CA GLY A 18 -32.90 -28.46 -14.32
C GLY A 18 -33.84 -29.44 -13.63
N VAL A 19 -35.13 -29.13 -13.66
CA VAL A 19 -36.24 -29.95 -13.16
C VAL A 19 -36.60 -31.07 -14.14
N ALA A 20 -37.02 -32.19 -13.55
CA ALA A 20 -37.51 -33.41 -14.18
C ALA A 20 -38.62 -33.22 -15.22
N LEU A 21 -38.66 -34.11 -16.21
CA LEU A 21 -39.87 -34.46 -16.97
C LEU A 21 -39.85 -35.95 -17.35
N GLU A 22 -41.03 -36.52 -17.18
CA GLU A 22 -41.47 -37.91 -17.28
C GLU A 22 -42.07 -38.19 -18.67
N GLN A 23 -42.05 -39.46 -19.13
CA GLN A 23 -43.13 -40.21 -19.82
C GLN A 23 -42.71 -41.13 -20.99
N GLY A 24 -43.33 -42.33 -21.00
CA GLY A 24 -43.80 -43.13 -22.15
C GLY A 24 -42.81 -44.12 -22.77
N GLU A 25 -42.86 -45.43 -22.49
CA GLU A 25 -43.69 -46.50 -23.11
C GLU A 25 -43.37 -46.81 -24.59
N GLU A 26 -42.82 -48.00 -24.90
CA GLU A 26 -43.53 -49.12 -25.56
C GLU A 26 -42.59 -50.30 -25.91
N GLU A 27 -43.21 -51.49 -26.05
CA GLU A 27 -42.68 -52.84 -26.21
C GLU A 27 -41.89 -53.11 -27.52
N GLU A 28 -41.03 -54.14 -27.55
CA GLU A 28 -41.35 -55.48 -28.11
C GLU A 28 -40.13 -56.44 -28.21
N ALA A 29 -40.44 -57.74 -28.10
CA ALA A 29 -39.77 -58.92 -28.69
C ALA A 29 -38.42 -59.48 -28.14
N LYS A 30 -38.54 -60.69 -27.55
CA LYS A 30 -37.49 -61.63 -27.09
C LYS A 30 -36.65 -62.24 -28.25
N PRO A 31 -35.51 -62.90 -27.94
CA PRO A 31 -35.57 -64.37 -27.80
C PRO A 31 -34.81 -64.94 -26.57
N LYS A 32 -35.30 -66.08 -26.06
CA LYS A 32 -34.77 -66.83 -24.89
C LYS A 32 -33.59 -67.74 -25.27
N PRO A 33 -32.63 -67.98 -24.37
CA PRO A 33 -31.93 -69.25 -24.27
C PRO A 33 -32.30 -69.98 -22.96
N LYS A 34 -32.60 -71.28 -23.07
CA LYS A 34 -32.84 -72.21 -21.94
C LYS A 34 -31.52 -72.80 -21.47
N ALA A 35 -31.26 -72.86 -20.17
CA ALA A 35 -30.83 -74.09 -19.47
C ALA A 35 -30.61 -73.89 -17.95
N PHE A 36 -31.22 -74.81 -17.19
CA PHE A 36 -30.77 -75.39 -15.91
C PHE A 36 -30.63 -74.52 -14.66
N LEU A 37 -31.69 -74.49 -13.84
CA LEU A 37 -31.62 -74.24 -12.39
C LEU A 37 -31.76 -75.59 -11.65
N PRO A 38 -30.88 -75.93 -10.69
CA PRO A 38 -31.05 -77.08 -9.82
C PRO A 38 -32.16 -76.81 -8.76
N PRO A 39 -32.89 -77.84 -8.28
CA PRO A 39 -34.05 -77.63 -7.41
C PRO A 39 -33.66 -77.16 -6.00
N MET A 40 -34.35 -76.12 -5.54
CA MET A 40 -34.36 -75.64 -4.15
C MET A 40 -34.79 -76.77 -3.20
N VAL A 41 -33.95 -77.08 -2.22
CA VAL A 41 -34.36 -77.75 -0.98
C VAL A 41 -34.62 -76.64 0.05
N PRO A 42 -35.82 -76.55 0.67
CA PRO A 42 -36.07 -75.57 1.73
C PRO A 42 -35.19 -75.89 2.94
N PRO A 43 -34.31 -74.98 3.39
CA PRO A 43 -33.56 -75.19 4.62
C PRO A 43 -34.55 -75.26 5.79
N LYS A 44 -34.44 -76.33 6.57
CA LYS A 44 -35.23 -76.56 7.77
C LYS A 44 -34.82 -75.51 8.80
N ILE A 45 -35.72 -74.60 9.14
CA ILE A 45 -35.53 -73.62 10.22
C ILE A 45 -35.60 -74.40 11.55
N PRO A 46 -34.53 -74.43 12.37
CA PRO A 46 -34.58 -75.05 13.69
C PRO A 46 -35.47 -74.22 14.62
N ASP A 47 -36.18 -74.94 15.50
CA ASP A 47 -37.20 -74.47 16.43
C ASP A 47 -36.83 -73.21 17.23
N GLY A 48 -37.87 -72.41 17.49
CA GLY A 48 -37.84 -71.14 18.20
C GLY A 48 -37.03 -71.16 19.50
N GLU A 49 -35.86 -70.54 19.44
CA GLU A 49 -35.29 -69.84 20.57
C GLU A 49 -36.26 -68.70 20.91
N LYS A 50 -36.83 -68.72 22.12
CA LYS A 50 -37.72 -67.67 22.60
C LYS A 50 -36.97 -66.34 22.50
N VAL A 51 -37.31 -65.57 21.47
CA VAL A 51 -36.76 -64.24 21.24
C VAL A 51 -37.17 -63.37 22.42
N ASP A 52 -36.23 -63.07 23.31
CA ASP A 52 -36.44 -62.18 24.44
C ASP A 52 -36.45 -60.74 23.91
N PHE A 53 -37.64 -60.12 23.89
CA PHE A 53 -37.81 -58.76 23.39
C PHE A 53 -37.09 -57.73 24.27
N ASP A 54 -36.89 -58.01 25.56
CA ASP A 54 -36.14 -57.15 26.46
C ASP A 54 -34.63 -57.24 26.17
N ASP A 55 -34.13 -58.41 25.77
CA ASP A 55 -32.76 -58.61 25.32
C ASP A 55 -32.50 -57.89 23.98
N ILE A 56 -33.45 -57.94 23.04
CA ILE A 56 -33.36 -57.17 21.79
C ILE A 56 -33.32 -55.66 22.08
N HIS A 57 -34.18 -55.17 22.96
CA HIS A 57 -34.22 -53.75 23.29
C HIS A 57 -32.92 -53.29 23.96
N ARG A 58 -32.39 -54.08 24.90
CA ARG A 58 -31.11 -53.81 25.57
C ARG A 58 -29.95 -53.81 24.60
N LYS A 59 -29.85 -54.83 23.73
CA LYS A 59 -28.81 -54.91 22.69
C LYS A 59 -28.89 -53.77 21.69
N ARG A 60 -30.10 -53.31 21.35
CA ARG A 60 -30.29 -52.10 20.53
C ARG A 60 -29.76 -50.86 21.26
N MET A 61 -30.15 -50.64 22.51
CA MET A 61 -29.67 -49.49 23.28
C MET A 61 -28.15 -49.50 23.47
N GLU A 62 -27.55 -50.66 23.73
CA GLU A 62 -26.08 -50.81 23.84
C GLU A 62 -25.39 -50.55 22.50
N LYS A 63 -25.95 -51.04 21.39
CA LYS A 63 -25.44 -50.74 20.05
C LYS A 63 -25.53 -49.24 19.73
N ASP A 64 -26.69 -48.63 19.97
CA ASP A 64 -26.90 -47.21 19.67
C ASP A 64 -25.97 -46.32 20.53
N LEU A 65 -25.74 -46.70 21.79
CA LEU A 65 -24.80 -46.00 22.67
C LEU A 65 -23.35 -46.11 22.19
N THR A 66 -22.92 -47.31 21.78
CA THR A 66 -21.56 -47.54 21.27
C THR A 66 -21.33 -46.88 19.91
N GLU A 67 -22.34 -46.92 19.02
CA GLU A 67 -22.32 -46.23 17.74
C GLU A 67 -22.26 -44.71 17.93
N LEU A 68 -23.04 -44.16 18.87
CA LEU A 68 -22.99 -42.74 19.21
C LEU A 68 -21.61 -42.33 19.76
N GLN A 69 -21.03 -43.12 20.67
CA GLN A 69 -19.67 -42.88 21.18
C GLN A 69 -18.63 -42.90 20.07
N SER A 70 -18.70 -43.89 19.18
CA SER A 70 -17.79 -43.99 18.03
C SER A 70 -17.93 -42.80 17.07
N LEU A 71 -19.16 -42.33 16.82
CA LEU A 71 -19.41 -41.18 15.96
C LEU A 71 -18.87 -39.88 16.58
N ILE A 72 -19.04 -39.72 17.89
CA ILE A 72 -18.50 -38.60 18.66
C ILE A 72 -16.97 -38.59 18.56
N GLU A 73 -16.32 -39.70 18.87
CA GLU A 73 -14.86 -39.83 18.81
C GLU A 73 -14.33 -39.58 17.39
N ALA A 74 -14.94 -40.19 16.38
CA ALA A 74 -14.56 -39.99 14.98
C ALA A 74 -14.66 -38.52 14.55
N HIS A 75 -15.73 -37.82 14.95
CA HIS A 75 -15.91 -36.40 14.64
C HIS A 75 -14.82 -35.54 15.30
N PHE A 76 -14.55 -35.76 16.59
CA PHE A 76 -13.51 -35.00 17.30
C PHE A 76 -12.11 -35.29 16.77
N GLU A 77 -11.77 -36.55 16.50
CA GLU A 77 -10.49 -36.89 15.90
C GLU A 77 -10.32 -36.32 14.50
N SER A 78 -11.37 -36.38 13.66
CA SER A 78 -11.34 -35.82 12.31
C SER A 78 -11.12 -34.30 12.37
N ARG A 79 -11.89 -33.59 13.19
CA ARG A 79 -11.76 -32.14 13.37
C ARG A 79 -10.39 -31.75 13.91
N LYS A 80 -9.89 -32.47 14.91
CA LYS A 80 -8.58 -32.20 15.49
C LYS A 80 -7.46 -32.36 14.47
N LYS A 81 -7.50 -33.43 13.67
CA LYS A 81 -6.51 -33.65 12.59
C LYS A 81 -6.59 -32.54 11.53
N GLU A 82 -7.79 -32.17 11.10
CA GLU A 82 -7.99 -31.08 10.13
C GLU A 82 -7.49 -29.73 10.66
N GLU A 83 -7.79 -29.40 11.93
CA GLU A 83 -7.31 -28.18 12.58
C GLU A 83 -5.79 -28.16 12.70
N GLU A 84 -5.16 -29.27 13.09
CA GLU A 84 -3.70 -29.39 13.16
C GLU A 84 -3.06 -29.19 11.79
N GLU A 85 -3.64 -29.75 10.71
CA GLU A 85 -3.18 -29.56 9.33
C GLU A 85 -3.34 -28.10 8.86
N LEU A 86 -4.48 -27.48 9.14
CA LEU A 86 -4.74 -26.08 8.82
C LEU A 86 -3.77 -25.14 9.54
N ILE A 87 -3.53 -25.38 10.82
CA ILE A 87 -2.55 -24.62 11.63
C ILE A 87 -1.15 -24.80 11.06
N ALA A 88 -0.73 -26.04 10.75
CA ALA A 88 0.58 -26.32 10.17
C ALA A 88 0.77 -25.61 8.81
N LEU A 89 -0.25 -25.63 7.95
CA LEU A 89 -0.24 -24.94 6.67
C LEU A 89 -0.17 -23.41 6.84
N SER A 90 -0.97 -22.86 7.75
CA SER A 90 -0.98 -21.43 8.08
C SER A 90 0.40 -20.98 8.57
N ASN A 91 1.00 -21.71 9.52
CA ASN A 91 2.34 -21.43 10.03
C ASN A 91 3.40 -21.46 8.92
N ARG A 92 3.29 -22.39 7.97
CA ARG A 92 4.20 -22.46 6.80
C ARG A 92 4.00 -21.28 5.84
N MET A 93 2.77 -20.82 5.66
CA MET A 93 2.46 -19.63 4.87
C MET A 93 2.98 -18.36 5.52
N GLU A 94 2.79 -18.23 6.83
CA GLU A 94 3.30 -17.11 7.63
C GLU A 94 4.83 -17.06 7.60
N LYS A 95 5.50 -18.19 7.82
CA LYS A 95 6.96 -18.29 7.69
C LYS A 95 7.46 -17.83 6.32
N ARG A 96 6.82 -18.26 5.24
CA ARG A 96 7.18 -17.80 3.87
C ARG A 96 6.92 -16.30 3.67
N ARG A 97 5.92 -15.72 4.32
CA ARG A 97 5.66 -14.27 4.27
C ARG A 97 6.73 -13.51 5.04
N THR A 98 7.10 -13.96 6.23
CA THR A 98 8.15 -13.30 7.04
C THR A 98 9.52 -13.40 6.38
N GLU A 99 9.86 -14.54 5.76
CA GLU A 99 11.08 -14.70 4.96
C GLU A 99 11.12 -13.73 3.78
N ARG A 100 10.05 -13.65 2.97
CA ARG A 100 9.96 -12.68 1.86
C ARG A 100 10.07 -11.24 2.33
N ALA A 101 9.43 -10.90 3.45
CA ALA A 101 9.54 -9.56 4.04
C ALA A 101 10.96 -9.26 4.51
N ALA A 102 11.66 -10.24 5.08
CA ALA A 102 13.06 -10.10 5.48
C ALA A 102 13.98 -9.93 4.26
N GLU A 103 13.80 -10.71 3.19
CA GLU A 103 14.54 -10.56 1.95
C GLU A 103 14.35 -9.17 1.32
N GLN A 104 13.11 -8.66 1.31
CA GLN A 104 12.82 -7.31 0.83
C GLN A 104 13.51 -6.24 1.68
N ARG A 105 13.52 -6.39 3.01
CA ARG A 105 14.25 -5.47 3.91
C ARG A 105 15.74 -5.49 3.62
N VAL A 106 16.36 -6.66 3.49
CA VAL A 106 17.79 -6.80 3.17
C VAL A 106 18.11 -6.19 1.81
N ARG A 107 17.26 -6.39 0.80
CA ARG A 107 17.43 -5.78 -0.53
C ARG A 107 17.36 -4.25 -0.45
N ALA A 108 16.35 -3.71 0.25
CA ALA A 108 16.19 -2.28 0.44
C ALA A 108 17.35 -1.65 1.23
N GLU A 109 17.87 -2.35 2.24
CA GLU A 109 19.03 -1.91 3.02
C GLU A 109 20.31 -1.88 2.18
N LYS A 110 20.58 -2.93 1.40
CA LYS A 110 21.72 -2.97 0.46
C LYS A 110 21.63 -1.88 -0.60
N GLU A 111 20.43 -1.59 -1.10
CA GLU A 111 20.23 -0.50 -2.06
C GLU A 111 20.45 0.87 -1.41
N ARG A 112 19.93 1.08 -0.19
CA ARG A 112 20.18 2.29 0.61
C ARG A 112 21.68 2.47 0.89
N GLU A 113 22.40 1.42 1.23
CA GLU A 113 23.84 1.46 1.49
C GLU A 113 24.62 1.83 0.22
N ARG A 114 24.26 1.27 -0.95
CA ARG A 114 24.87 1.65 -2.23
C ARG A 114 24.63 3.12 -2.57
N GLN A 115 23.40 3.61 -2.39
CA GLN A 115 23.08 5.02 -2.59
C GLN A 115 23.84 5.92 -1.61
N ALA A 116 23.97 5.49 -0.35
CA ALA A 116 24.74 6.21 0.67
C ALA A 116 26.23 6.28 0.32
N LYS A 117 26.85 5.17 -0.13
CA LYS A 117 28.26 5.15 -0.58
C LYS A 117 28.50 6.08 -1.77
N LEU A 118 27.59 6.08 -2.75
CA LEU A 118 27.69 7.00 -3.90
C LEU A 118 27.53 8.47 -3.46
N ALA A 119 26.63 8.74 -2.51
CA ALA A 119 26.46 10.08 -1.96
C ALA A 119 27.68 10.53 -1.15
N GLU A 120 28.28 9.63 -0.37
CA GLU A 120 29.49 9.88 0.43
C GLU A 120 30.72 10.09 -0.45
N GLU A 121 30.93 9.28 -1.49
CA GLU A 121 32.02 9.45 -2.46
C GLU A 121 31.88 10.80 -3.19
N LYS A 122 30.66 11.14 -3.59
CA LYS A 122 30.36 12.44 -4.20
C LYS A 122 30.61 13.59 -3.22
N ALA A 123 30.22 13.44 -1.96
CA ALA A 123 30.45 14.45 -0.91
C ALA A 123 31.94 14.62 -0.62
N ARG A 124 32.71 13.53 -0.56
CA ARG A 124 34.16 13.57 -0.38
C ARG A 124 34.87 14.23 -1.56
N LYS A 125 34.44 13.93 -2.79
CA LYS A 125 34.97 14.60 -3.99
C LYS A 125 34.63 16.09 -3.99
N GLU A 126 33.42 16.47 -3.58
CA GLU A 126 33.01 17.87 -3.44
C GLU A 126 33.81 18.57 -2.33
N GLU A 127 34.14 17.90 -1.22
CA GLU A 127 34.96 18.43 -0.14
C GLU A 127 36.43 18.63 -0.56
N GLU A 128 37.01 17.66 -1.28
CA GLU A 128 38.37 17.77 -1.83
C GLU A 128 38.46 18.87 -2.92
N GLU A 129 37.45 19.01 -3.78
CA GLU A 129 37.36 20.11 -4.76
C GLU A 129 37.15 21.47 -4.09
N ALA A 130 36.34 21.53 -3.02
CA ALA A 130 36.14 22.75 -2.23
C ALA A 130 37.43 23.17 -1.51
N LYS A 131 38.17 22.21 -0.95
CA LYS A 131 39.46 22.46 -0.28
C LYS A 131 40.53 22.92 -1.28
N LYS A 132 40.65 22.25 -2.44
CA LYS A 132 41.58 22.67 -3.50
C LYS A 132 41.23 24.07 -4.02
N LYS A 133 39.95 24.37 -4.20
CA LYS A 133 39.48 25.69 -4.61
C LYS A 133 39.78 26.76 -3.55
N ALA A 134 39.63 26.44 -2.26
CA ALA A 134 39.98 27.33 -1.17
C ALA A 134 41.49 27.60 -1.11
N ASP A 135 42.32 26.57 -1.30
CA ASP A 135 43.79 26.72 -1.33
C ASP A 135 44.25 27.52 -2.57
N ASP A 136 43.64 27.30 -3.73
CA ASP A 136 43.92 28.07 -4.94
C ASP A 136 43.47 29.53 -4.82
N ASP A 137 42.30 29.80 -4.21
CA ASP A 137 41.85 31.16 -3.92
C ASP A 137 42.72 31.83 -2.85
N ALA A 138 43.20 31.11 -1.84
CA ALA A 138 44.13 31.64 -0.84
C ALA A 138 45.49 31.98 -1.47
N LYS A 139 46.02 31.13 -2.36
CA LYS A 139 47.23 31.41 -3.14
C LYS A 139 47.03 32.60 -4.07
N LYS A 140 45.90 32.65 -4.80
CA LYS A 140 45.55 33.79 -5.66
C LYS A 140 45.42 35.08 -4.86
N LYS A 141 44.79 35.05 -3.67
CA LYS A 141 44.67 36.20 -2.78
C LYS A 141 46.01 36.64 -2.21
N LYS A 142 46.93 35.70 -1.92
CA LYS A 142 48.31 36.03 -1.51
C LYS A 142 49.09 36.72 -2.64
N VAL A 143 48.86 36.32 -3.89
CA VAL A 143 49.48 36.94 -5.09
C VAL A 143 48.83 38.28 -5.44
N LEU A 144 47.50 38.37 -5.42
CA LEU A 144 46.73 39.59 -5.72
C LEU A 144 46.72 40.61 -4.57
N GLY A 145 47.00 40.19 -3.32
CA GLY A 145 47.10 41.07 -2.16
C GLY A 145 48.28 42.06 -2.22
N SER A 146 49.23 41.83 -3.13
CA SER A 146 50.32 42.78 -3.42
C SER A 146 49.91 43.92 -4.36
N LEU A 147 48.72 43.88 -4.96
CA LEU A 147 48.24 44.93 -5.87
C LEU A 147 46.92 45.49 -5.33
N GLN A 148 46.89 46.80 -5.09
CA GLN A 148 45.72 47.51 -4.57
C GLN A 148 44.54 47.46 -5.54
N PHE A 149 43.79 46.35 -5.54
CA PHE A 149 42.51 46.19 -6.23
C PHE A 149 41.45 45.72 -5.22
N THR A 150 41.22 46.56 -4.22
CA THR A 150 40.43 46.27 -3.01
C THR A 150 38.97 46.69 -3.17
N GLY A 151 38.19 45.92 -3.93
CA GLY A 151 36.72 46.13 -3.97
C GLY A 151 35.91 44.91 -4.40
N PHE A 152 36.43 44.13 -5.36
CA PHE A 152 35.69 43.01 -5.93
C PHE A 152 35.87 41.71 -5.12
N PHE A 153 37.09 41.44 -4.62
CA PHE A 153 37.40 40.19 -3.91
C PHE A 153 36.90 40.14 -2.45
N GLN A 154 36.80 41.27 -1.76
CA GLN A 154 36.30 41.33 -0.37
C GLN A 154 34.82 40.93 -0.24
N ARG A 155 34.03 41.01 -1.32
CA ARG A 155 32.63 40.54 -1.33
C ARG A 155 32.51 39.03 -1.52
N ASN A 156 33.51 38.38 -2.11
CA ASN A 156 33.53 36.93 -2.32
C ASN A 156 34.07 36.17 -1.10
N ASP A 157 35.05 36.71 -0.38
CA ASP A 157 35.59 36.05 0.83
C ASP A 157 34.56 35.94 1.97
N LYS A 158 33.58 36.85 2.07
CA LYS A 158 32.47 36.75 3.04
C LYS A 158 31.43 35.66 2.68
N LYS A 159 31.58 34.97 1.53
CA LYS A 159 30.73 33.86 1.08
C LYS A 159 31.35 32.47 1.30
N GLY A 160 32.49 32.36 1.99
CA GLY A 160 33.18 31.08 2.27
C GLY A 160 32.67 30.30 3.49
N GLY A 161 31.70 30.80 4.25
CA GLY A 161 30.98 30.01 5.26
C GLY A 161 29.89 29.14 4.62
N PRO A 162 29.21 28.25 5.39
CA PRO A 162 28.03 27.52 4.91
C PRO A 162 27.13 28.49 4.15
N ARG A 163 26.85 28.22 2.87
CA ARG A 163 26.13 29.15 1.99
C ARG A 163 24.89 29.63 2.73
N LYS A 164 24.91 30.89 3.20
CA LYS A 164 23.74 31.49 3.84
C LYS A 164 22.61 31.36 2.83
N GLN A 165 21.53 30.71 3.25
CA GLN A 165 20.39 30.43 2.38
C GLN A 165 19.99 31.71 1.65
N THR A 166 19.96 31.66 0.33
CA THR A 166 19.68 32.85 -0.47
C THR A 166 18.25 33.32 -0.20
N GLU A 167 17.95 34.62 -0.33
CA GLU A 167 16.57 35.11 -0.17
C GLU A 167 15.61 34.41 -1.15
N ARG A 168 16.10 33.95 -2.30
CA ARG A 168 15.36 33.11 -3.25
C ARG A 168 15.02 31.74 -2.66
N GLU A 169 15.98 31.08 -2.03
CA GLU A 169 15.77 29.78 -1.37
C GLU A 169 14.86 29.90 -0.14
N LYS A 170 15.01 30.95 0.67
CA LYS A 170 14.12 31.22 1.81
C LYS A 170 12.69 31.45 1.33
N LYS A 171 12.50 32.29 0.32
CA LYS A 171 11.19 32.52 -0.30
C LYS A 171 10.59 31.21 -0.81
N LYS A 172 11.38 30.40 -1.53
CA LYS A 172 10.91 29.11 -2.05
C LYS A 172 10.49 28.16 -0.91
N LYS A 173 11.30 28.08 0.16
CA LYS A 173 11.02 27.27 1.35
C LYS A 173 9.72 27.70 2.05
N ILE A 174 9.55 28.99 2.33
CA ILE A 174 8.35 29.53 2.98
C ILE A 174 7.11 29.29 2.11
N LEU A 175 7.21 29.48 0.79
CA LEU A 175 6.09 29.23 -0.12
C LEU A 175 5.73 27.75 -0.21
N SER A 176 6.72 26.84 -0.19
CA SER A 176 6.45 25.41 -0.15
C SER A 176 5.80 24.98 1.17
N GLU A 177 6.21 25.56 2.31
CA GLU A 177 5.61 25.27 3.62
C GLU A 177 4.15 25.75 3.69
N ARG A 178 3.83 26.88 3.05
CA ARG A 178 2.45 27.40 2.96
C ARG A 178 1.57 26.64 1.97
N ARG A 179 2.17 25.95 0.99
CA ARG A 179 1.44 25.22 -0.05
C ARG A 179 0.95 23.89 0.52
N LYS A 180 -0.36 23.79 0.73
CA LYS A 180 -1.01 22.52 1.06
C LYS A 180 -1.30 21.76 -0.23
N GLU A 181 -0.93 20.48 -0.26
CA GLU A 181 -1.26 19.60 -1.38
C GLU A 181 -2.78 19.38 -1.45
N LEU A 182 -3.33 19.40 -2.66
CA LEU A 182 -4.76 19.20 -2.89
C LEU A 182 -4.95 17.77 -3.41
N ASN A 183 -5.54 16.91 -2.58
CA ASN A 183 -6.02 15.60 -3.01
C ASN A 183 -7.52 15.71 -3.33
N VAL A 184 -7.88 15.44 -4.58
CA VAL A 184 -9.24 15.50 -5.12
C VAL A 184 -9.76 14.16 -5.63
N GLY A 185 -8.93 13.10 -5.62
CA GLY A 185 -9.27 11.80 -6.24
C GLY A 185 -10.41 11.06 -5.55
N ASP A 186 -10.51 11.17 -4.23
CA ASP A 186 -11.44 10.37 -3.41
C ASP A 186 -12.61 11.20 -2.83
N LEU A 187 -12.88 12.40 -3.37
CA LEU A 187 -13.89 13.31 -2.83
C LEU A 187 -15.25 13.19 -3.55
N ASN A 188 -16.34 13.14 -2.77
CA ASN A 188 -17.70 13.22 -3.32
C ASN A 188 -18.06 14.66 -3.76
N ALA A 189 -19.15 14.82 -4.51
CA ALA A 189 -19.60 16.12 -5.04
C ALA A 189 -19.87 17.21 -3.98
N GLU A 190 -20.42 16.84 -2.82
CA GLU A 190 -20.68 17.77 -1.70
C GLU A 190 -19.37 18.21 -1.04
N LYS A 191 -18.46 17.26 -0.76
CA LYS A 191 -17.12 17.55 -0.23
C LYS A 191 -16.29 18.40 -1.18
N LEU A 192 -16.44 18.21 -2.49
CA LEU A 192 -15.80 19.06 -3.50
C LEU A 192 -16.30 20.51 -3.45
N ARG A 193 -17.60 20.73 -3.23
CA ARG A 193 -18.17 22.09 -3.07
C ARG A 193 -17.67 22.77 -1.80
N GLU A 194 -17.59 22.04 -0.70
CA GLU A 194 -16.98 22.55 0.54
C GLU A 194 -15.53 22.92 0.32
N LYS A 195 -14.75 22.04 -0.34
CA LYS A 195 -13.33 22.30 -0.61
C LYS A 195 -13.11 23.49 -1.52
N ALA A 196 -13.95 23.66 -2.54
CA ALA A 196 -13.92 24.84 -3.41
C ALA A 196 -14.19 26.13 -2.62
N ASN A 197 -15.18 26.12 -1.72
CA ASN A 197 -15.47 27.26 -0.85
C ASN A 197 -14.33 27.57 0.12
N GLU A 198 -13.67 26.56 0.70
CA GLU A 198 -12.48 26.75 1.54
C GLU A 198 -11.33 27.41 0.77
N LEU A 199 -11.02 26.90 -0.42
CA LEU A 199 -9.97 27.45 -1.27
C LEU A 199 -10.28 28.88 -1.72
N TRP A 200 -11.55 29.17 -2.04
CA TRP A 200 -11.99 30.52 -2.38
C TRP A 200 -11.82 31.49 -1.20
N LYS A 201 -12.25 31.11 0.01
CA LYS A 201 -12.04 31.92 1.23
C LYS A 201 -10.56 32.15 1.50
N TRP A 202 -9.72 31.12 1.33
CA TRP A 202 -8.28 31.23 1.50
C TRP A 202 -7.64 32.19 0.49
N MET A 203 -8.04 32.11 -0.78
CA MET A 203 -7.58 33.03 -1.82
C MET A 203 -8.01 34.47 -1.53
N TYR A 204 -9.26 34.67 -1.11
CA TYR A 204 -9.79 35.98 -0.74
C TYR A 204 -8.99 36.62 0.41
N GLN A 205 -8.70 35.84 1.45
CA GLN A 205 -7.88 36.30 2.58
C GLN A 205 -6.47 36.72 2.14
N LEU A 206 -5.82 35.94 1.28
CA LEU A 206 -4.49 36.27 0.77
C LEU A 206 -4.48 37.56 -0.07
N GLU A 207 -5.53 37.79 -0.87
CA GLU A 207 -5.65 39.01 -1.67
C GLU A 207 -5.90 40.23 -0.78
N ALA A 208 -6.71 40.10 0.28
CA ALA A 208 -6.91 41.15 1.28
C ALA A 208 -5.59 41.52 2.00
N GLU A 209 -4.81 40.53 2.44
CA GLU A 209 -3.50 40.77 3.07
C GLU A 209 -2.51 41.44 2.11
N LYS A 210 -2.50 41.02 0.84
CA LYS A 210 -1.68 41.63 -0.20
C LYS A 210 -2.07 43.10 -0.41
N PHE A 211 -3.37 43.41 -0.45
CA PHE A 211 -3.85 44.79 -0.59
C PHE A 211 -3.37 45.68 0.57
N GLU A 212 -3.53 45.23 1.82
CA GLU A 212 -3.04 45.96 3.00
C GLU A 212 -1.52 46.19 2.97
N LEU A 213 -0.75 45.18 2.56
CA LEU A 213 0.70 45.30 2.41
C LEU A 213 1.09 46.29 1.30
N GLN A 214 0.35 46.33 0.19
CA GLN A 214 0.57 47.31 -0.87
C GLN A 214 0.27 48.73 -0.39
N TYR A 215 -0.85 48.93 0.32
CA TYR A 215 -1.20 50.23 0.89
C TYR A 215 -0.13 50.71 1.88
N LYS A 216 0.30 49.82 2.78
CA LYS A 216 1.39 50.10 3.73
C LYS A 216 2.70 50.45 3.02
N TYR A 217 3.06 49.73 1.95
CA TYR A 217 4.27 50.01 1.17
C TYR A 217 4.24 51.42 0.57
N VAL A 218 3.12 51.84 -0.02
CA VAL A 218 2.98 53.19 -0.59
C VAL A 218 3.14 54.27 0.48
N ARG A 219 2.49 54.08 1.64
CA ARG A 219 2.64 54.99 2.78
C ARG A 219 4.08 55.08 3.28
N GLN A 220 4.73 53.94 3.49
CA GLN A 220 6.13 53.89 3.95
C GLN A 220 7.08 54.52 2.93
N LYS A 221 6.84 54.36 1.63
CA LYS A 221 7.62 54.99 0.57
C LYS A 221 7.55 56.52 0.66
N TYR A 222 6.36 57.06 0.93
CA TYR A 222 6.18 58.49 1.17
C TYR A 222 6.91 58.95 2.44
N GLU A 223 6.72 58.25 3.56
CA GLU A 223 7.39 58.56 4.84
C GLU A 223 8.92 58.58 4.69
N VAL A 224 9.51 57.60 3.99
CA VAL A 224 10.96 57.57 3.70
C VAL A 224 11.40 58.78 2.88
N THR A 225 10.58 59.24 1.93
CA THR A 225 10.89 60.41 1.11
C THR A 225 10.90 61.68 1.97
N VAL A 226 9.89 61.87 2.81
CA VAL A 226 9.81 62.98 3.76
C VAL A 226 10.98 62.96 4.75
N LEU A 227 11.32 61.79 5.28
CA LEU A 227 12.45 61.64 6.21
C LEU A 227 13.79 61.99 5.54
N ARG A 228 14.00 61.58 4.28
CA ARG A 228 15.20 61.97 3.52
C ARG A 228 15.31 63.48 3.36
N ASN A 229 14.21 64.15 3.04
CA ASN A 229 14.19 65.61 2.92
C ASN A 229 14.50 66.28 4.26
N ARG A 230 13.85 65.85 5.35
CA ARG A 230 14.14 66.36 6.71
C ARG A 230 15.60 66.20 7.11
N VAL A 231 16.21 65.05 6.83
CA VAL A 231 17.63 64.82 7.10
C VAL A 231 18.49 65.79 6.28
N SER A 232 18.19 65.97 5.00
CA SER A 232 18.93 66.90 4.15
C SER A 232 18.77 68.36 4.59
N ASP A 233 17.60 68.76 5.06
CA ASP A 233 17.33 70.12 5.51
C ASP A 233 18.04 70.44 6.83
N HIS A 234 18.18 69.44 7.72
CA HIS A 234 18.94 69.58 8.98
C HIS A 234 20.46 69.37 8.83
N GLN A 235 20.94 69.01 7.64
CA GLN A 235 22.38 68.88 7.32
C GLN A 235 22.96 70.13 6.63
N LYS A 236 22.10 71.08 6.24
CA LYS A 236 22.50 72.41 5.78
C LYS A 236 22.59 73.38 6.94
#